data_AF-A0A453MN27-F1
#
_entry.id   AF-A0A453MN27-F1
#
_cell.length_a   1.000
_cell.length_b   1.000
_cell.length_c   1.000
_cell.angle_alpha   90.00
_cell.angle_beta   90.00
_cell.angle_gamma   90.00
#
_symmetry.space_group_name_H-M   'P 1'
#
loop_
_entity.id
_entity.type
_entity.pdbx_description
1 polymer ?
#
loop_
_entity_poly.entity_id
_entity_poly.type
_entity_poly.pdbx_seq_one_letter_code
_entity_poly.pdbx_strand_id
1 'polypeptide(L)'
;MEVLDLSHNQLVGTVPSWISRLDHLCYLDLSNNTLVGEVPKSSEGLNTSGCSPDIDFTNMTFYLKRSGRSKHGRQRKHAPNVIAGTNNVVRSGSNNVIAGNDNTVIFGNDNAVSESYQFVYGNNHVVTGDHHVVSGSNHAASGSHHVVIGKHN
;
A
#
# COMPACT_ATOMS: atom_id res chain seq x y z
N MET A 1 6.37 32.16 6.38
CA MET A 1 6.59 30.88 7.07
C MET A 1 5.24 30.24 7.21
N GLU A 2 5.04 29.13 6.52
CA GLU A 2 3.77 28.40 6.56
C GLU A 2 4.00 27.03 7.21
N VAL A 3 3.07 26.67 8.10
CA VAL A 3 3.05 25.42 8.85
C VAL A 3 1.78 24.70 8.45
N LEU A 4 1.92 23.48 7.95
CA LEU A 4 0.79 22.64 7.57
C LEU A 4 0.79 21.38 8.43
N ASP A 5 -0.11 21.34 9.40
CA ASP A 5 -0.34 20.16 10.24
C ASP A 5 -1.60 19.44 9.74
N LEU A 6 -1.41 18.28 9.13
CA LEU A 6 -2.46 17.36 8.72
C LEU A 6 -2.38 16.06 9.51
N SER A 7 -1.70 16.07 10.65
CA SER A 7 -1.57 14.89 11.50
C SER A 7 -2.93 14.42 12.02
N HIS A 8 -3.02 13.14 12.39
CA HIS A 8 -4.23 12.54 12.98
C HIS A 8 -5.48 12.57 12.09
N ASN A 9 -5.30 12.60 10.77
CA ASN A 9 -6.39 12.48 9.81
C ASN A 9 -6.53 11.05 9.27
N GLN A 10 -7.54 10.83 8.44
CA GLN A 10 -7.77 9.56 7.74
C GLN A 10 -7.38 9.68 6.27
N LEU A 11 -6.32 10.43 5.94
CA LEU A 11 -5.87 10.57 4.55
C LEU A 11 -5.34 9.22 4.06
N VAL A 12 -5.78 8.79 2.88
CA VAL A 12 -5.42 7.51 2.26
C VAL A 12 -4.79 7.77 0.90
N GLY A 13 -3.81 6.95 0.51
CA GLY A 13 -3.16 7.03 -0.81
C GLY A 13 -1.74 7.60 -0.76
N THR A 14 -1.18 7.94 -1.91
CA THR A 14 0.19 8.46 -2.03
C THR A 14 0.26 9.94 -1.70
N VAL A 15 1.38 10.37 -1.11
CA VAL A 15 1.68 11.80 -0.98
C VAL A 15 1.82 12.39 -2.39
N PRO A 16 0.98 13.34 -2.79
CA PRO A 16 1.03 13.87 -4.14
C PRO A 16 2.27 14.73 -4.35
N SER A 17 2.86 14.64 -5.54
CA SER A 17 4.11 15.33 -5.90
C SER A 17 4.01 16.86 -5.89
N TRP A 18 2.81 17.44 -5.95
CA TRP A 18 2.66 18.89 -5.86
C TRP A 18 3.00 19.45 -4.47
N ILE A 19 3.02 18.61 -3.42
CA ILE A 19 3.32 19.06 -2.05
C ILE A 19 4.77 19.55 -1.92
N SER A 20 5.66 19.09 -2.81
CA SER A 20 7.05 19.54 -2.87
C SER A 20 7.22 20.90 -3.57
N ARG A 21 6.15 21.47 -4.16
CA ARG A 21 6.14 22.77 -4.84
C ARG A 21 5.63 23.90 -3.96
N LEU A 22 5.47 23.66 -2.66
CA LEU A 22 5.03 24.66 -1.68
C LEU A 22 6.25 25.45 -1.19
N ASP A 23 6.65 26.45 -1.97
CA ASP A 23 7.91 27.21 -1.83
C ASP A 23 8.05 28.01 -0.51
N HIS A 24 6.98 28.15 0.25
CA HIS A 24 6.95 28.88 1.53
C HIS A 24 6.66 27.99 2.76
N LEU A 25 6.47 26.69 2.53
CA LEU A 25 6.16 25.72 3.59
C LEU A 25 7.42 25.33 4.34
N CYS A 26 7.44 25.61 5.64
CA CYS A 26 8.58 25.34 6.51
C CYS A 26 8.38 24.08 7.37
N TYR A 27 7.13 23.64 7.52
CA TYR A 27 6.79 22.46 8.32
C TYR A 27 5.56 21.76 7.75
N LEU A 28 5.66 20.44 7.63
CA LEU A 28 4.58 19.57 7.19
C LEU A 28 4.50 18.35 8.10
N ASP A 29 3.39 18.20 8.82
CA ASP A 29 3.10 16.98 9.58
C ASP A 29 1.99 16.18 8.89
N LEU A 30 2.32 14.96 8.47
CA LEU A 30 1.38 13.98 7.89
C LEU A 30 1.19 12.76 8.80
N SER A 31 1.71 12.81 10.03
CA SER A 31 1.71 11.68 10.95
C SER A 31 0.30 11.21 11.32
N ASN A 32 0.19 9.94 11.71
CA ASN A 32 -1.10 9.33 12.06
C ASN A 32 -2.19 9.48 10.96
N ASN A 33 -1.77 9.33 9.69
CA ASN A 33 -2.62 9.10 8.53
C ASN A 33 -2.44 7.68 7.98
N THR A 34 -3.17 7.34 6.91
CA THR A 34 -3.11 6.05 6.20
C THR A 34 -2.49 6.20 4.80
N LEU A 35 -1.49 7.08 4.69
CA LEU A 35 -0.76 7.33 3.44
C LEU A 35 0.20 6.16 3.12
N VAL A 36 0.37 5.85 1.84
CA VAL A 36 1.15 4.71 1.33
C VAL A 36 2.03 5.14 0.16
N GLY A 37 3.08 4.38 -0.18
CA GLY A 37 3.97 4.67 -1.30
C GLY A 37 5.18 5.54 -0.94
N GLU A 38 5.98 5.90 -1.95
CA GLU A 38 7.17 6.73 -1.74
C GLU A 38 6.79 8.20 -1.56
N VAL A 39 7.54 8.88 -0.69
CA VAL A 39 7.51 10.33 -0.68
C VAL A 39 8.11 10.83 -1.99
N PRO A 40 7.48 11.81 -2.68
CA PRO A 40 8.09 12.43 -3.83
C PRO A 40 9.45 13.01 -3.45
N LYS A 41 10.53 12.41 -3.98
CA LYS A 41 11.89 12.95 -3.86
C LYS A 41 11.89 14.30 -4.55
N SER A 42 12.20 15.35 -3.82
CA SER A 42 12.42 16.68 -4.37
C SER A 42 13.70 16.69 -5.21
N SER A 43 13.61 16.26 -6.46
CA SER A 43 14.67 16.48 -7.44
C SER A 43 14.19 17.49 -8.47
N GLU A 44 14.99 18.56 -8.59
CA GLU A 44 14.97 19.63 -9.60
C GLU A 44 14.43 20.98 -9.11
N GLY A 45 15.35 21.78 -8.55
CA GLY A 45 15.23 23.24 -8.52
C GLY A 45 15.00 23.86 -7.15
N LEU A 46 15.93 23.73 -6.20
CA LEU A 46 15.96 24.58 -5.00
C LEU A 46 17.09 25.60 -5.12
N ASN A 47 16.74 26.83 -5.55
CA ASN A 47 17.52 28.01 -5.19
C ASN A 47 17.35 28.20 -3.67
N THR A 48 18.38 27.82 -2.92
CA THR A 48 18.42 27.93 -1.46
C THR A 48 18.68 29.38 -1.05
N SER A 49 17.61 30.17 -0.96
CA SER A 49 17.64 31.42 -0.19
C SER A 49 16.43 31.47 0.72
N GLY A 50 16.54 30.86 1.91
CA GLY A 50 15.58 31.10 2.98
C GLY A 50 15.42 29.95 3.97
N CYS A 51 15.10 28.75 3.51
CA CYS A 51 14.86 27.57 4.35
C CYS A 51 14.92 26.29 3.50
N SER A 52 15.95 25.46 3.68
CA SER A 52 15.95 23.99 3.44
C SER A 52 17.26 23.43 3.97
N PRO A 53 17.21 22.57 4.99
CA PRO A 53 17.46 21.16 4.68
C PRO A 53 16.55 20.14 5.36
N ASP A 54 15.64 20.54 6.25
CA ASP A 54 14.94 19.57 7.11
C ASP A 54 13.45 19.42 6.75
N ILE A 55 13.12 19.24 5.47
CA ILE A 55 11.95 18.40 5.16
C ILE A 55 12.42 16.96 5.39
N ASP A 56 12.52 16.61 6.67
CA ASP A 56 13.05 15.34 7.13
C ASP A 56 12.02 14.23 6.88
N PHE A 57 12.07 13.65 5.69
CA PHE A 57 11.41 12.37 5.40
C PHE A 57 12.15 11.18 6.01
N THR A 58 13.36 11.38 6.54
CA THR A 58 14.24 10.32 7.05
C THR A 58 13.80 9.81 8.42
N ASN A 59 12.96 10.56 9.14
CA ASN A 59 12.35 10.10 10.40
C ASN A 59 10.90 9.64 10.28
N MET A 60 10.36 9.48 9.06
CA MET A 60 9.15 8.69 8.86
C MET A 60 9.45 7.23 9.14
N THR A 61 9.34 6.89 10.42
CA THR A 61 9.36 5.53 10.88
C THR A 61 8.29 4.78 10.11
N PHE A 62 8.70 3.84 9.25
CA PHE A 62 7.82 2.90 8.59
C PHE A 62 7.01 2.15 9.65
N TYR A 63 5.76 2.57 9.87
CA TYR A 63 4.80 1.84 10.68
C TYR A 63 3.73 1.22 9.78
N LEU A 64 4.03 0.02 9.29
CA LEU A 64 2.97 -0.97 9.10
C LEU A 64 2.38 -1.27 10.48
N LYS A 65 1.27 -0.64 10.85
CA LYS A 65 0.48 -1.08 12.00
C LYS A 65 -1.00 -0.71 11.92
N ARG A 66 -1.84 -1.74 11.98
CA ARG A 66 -3.11 -1.74 12.73
C ARG A 66 -3.33 -3.16 13.27
N SER A 67 -2.81 -3.48 14.45
CA SER A 67 -3.41 -3.36 15.79
C SER A 67 -4.49 -4.41 16.11
N GLY A 68 -4.08 -5.44 16.87
CA GLY A 68 -4.96 -6.37 17.58
C GLY A 68 -4.11 -7.39 18.36
N ARG A 69 -4.17 -7.34 19.69
CA ARG A 69 -3.36 -8.09 20.68
C ARG A 69 -2.90 -9.50 20.26
N SER A 70 -1.59 -9.76 20.29
CA SER A 70 -1.08 -11.07 20.73
C SER A 70 0.29 -10.92 21.38
N LYS A 71 0.41 -11.46 22.60
CA LYS A 71 1.64 -11.51 23.38
C LYS A 71 2.52 -12.65 22.80
N HIS A 72 3.82 -12.42 22.73
CA HIS A 72 4.88 -13.40 22.41
C HIS A 72 4.91 -14.00 21.00
N GLY A 73 5.97 -13.70 20.24
CA GLY A 73 6.42 -14.53 19.13
C GLY A 73 6.91 -13.76 17.91
N ARG A 74 8.25 -13.76 17.72
CA ARG A 74 9.01 -13.55 16.47
C ARG A 74 8.42 -12.54 15.47
N GLN A 75 9.04 -11.36 15.37
CA GLN A 75 8.89 -10.49 14.19
C GLN A 75 9.04 -11.34 12.93
N ARG A 76 7.94 -11.63 12.23
CA ARG A 76 8.02 -12.25 10.91
C ARG A 76 8.54 -11.16 9.99
N LYS A 77 9.79 -11.31 9.52
CA LYS A 77 10.28 -10.63 8.31
C LYS A 77 9.16 -10.73 7.28
N HIS A 78 8.67 -9.61 6.77
CA HIS A 78 7.71 -9.61 5.67
C HIS A 78 8.33 -10.38 4.51
N ALA A 79 7.74 -11.52 4.13
CA ALA A 79 8.21 -12.30 3.00
C ALA A 79 7.89 -11.54 1.69
N PRO A 80 8.79 -11.54 0.71
CA PRO A 80 8.57 -10.82 -0.54
C PRO A 80 7.37 -11.38 -1.31
N ASN A 81 6.75 -10.56 -2.15
CA ASN A 81 5.75 -11.02 -3.11
C ASN A 81 6.45 -11.62 -4.34
N VAL A 82 5.84 -12.64 -4.95
CA VAL A 82 6.26 -13.21 -6.22
C VAL A 82 5.26 -12.76 -7.29
N ILE A 83 5.72 -11.99 -8.28
CA ILE A 83 4.86 -11.45 -9.33
C ILE A 83 5.44 -11.84 -10.70
N ALA A 84 4.65 -12.52 -11.52
CA ALA A 84 5.03 -12.98 -12.87
C ALA A 84 3.95 -12.61 -13.90
N GLY A 85 4.34 -12.36 -15.14
CA GLY A 85 3.44 -11.95 -16.21
C GLY A 85 3.36 -10.42 -16.37
N THR A 86 2.22 -9.89 -16.83
CA THR A 86 2.10 -8.49 -17.29
C THR A 86 1.06 -7.71 -16.49
N ASN A 87 1.36 -6.46 -16.14
CA ASN A 87 0.43 -5.55 -15.45
C ASN A 87 -0.18 -6.10 -14.14
N ASN A 88 0.63 -6.83 -13.36
CA ASN A 88 0.24 -7.29 -12.04
C ASN A 88 0.77 -6.33 -10.96
N VAL A 89 -0.07 -5.96 -10.00
CA VAL A 89 0.26 -4.97 -8.96
C VAL A 89 -0.12 -5.48 -7.58
N VAL A 90 0.82 -5.41 -6.63
CA VAL A 90 0.53 -5.51 -5.19
C VAL A 90 0.74 -4.13 -4.58
N ARG A 91 -0.32 -3.47 -4.12
CA ARG A 91 -0.22 -2.14 -3.49
C ARG A 91 0.24 -2.22 -2.04
N SER A 92 -0.23 -3.20 -1.27
CA SER A 92 0.14 -3.37 0.13
C SER A 92 0.01 -4.82 0.60
N GLY A 93 1.03 -5.31 1.31
CA GLY A 93 1.07 -6.63 1.90
C GLY A 93 2.21 -7.52 1.39
N SER A 94 2.29 -8.73 1.94
CA SER A 94 3.47 -9.60 1.85
C SER A 94 3.09 -11.06 1.58
N ASN A 95 4.03 -11.83 1.06
CA ASN A 95 3.85 -13.26 0.74
C ASN A 95 2.73 -13.56 -0.27
N ASN A 96 2.41 -12.65 -1.19
CA ASN A 96 1.47 -12.93 -2.28
C ASN A 96 2.21 -13.55 -3.48
N VAL A 97 1.55 -14.47 -4.16
CA VAL A 97 1.99 -15.05 -5.44
C VAL A 97 0.98 -14.65 -6.51
N ILE A 98 1.41 -13.85 -7.48
CA ILE A 98 0.55 -13.36 -8.56
C ILE A 98 1.17 -13.76 -9.90
N ALA A 99 0.40 -14.43 -10.75
CA ALA A 99 0.81 -14.80 -12.10
C ALA A 99 -0.28 -14.42 -13.12
N GLY A 100 0.09 -14.25 -14.39
CA GLY A 100 -0.87 -13.94 -15.48
C GLY A 100 -0.90 -12.45 -15.81
N ASN A 101 -2.07 -11.88 -16.08
CA ASN A 101 -2.17 -10.48 -16.53
C ASN A 101 -3.26 -9.65 -15.83
N ASP A 102 -2.98 -8.37 -15.61
CA ASP A 102 -3.96 -7.39 -15.13
C ASP A 102 -4.56 -7.70 -13.74
N ASN A 103 -3.77 -8.33 -12.86
CA ASN A 103 -4.21 -8.68 -11.51
C ASN A 103 -3.75 -7.66 -10.47
N THR A 104 -4.64 -7.24 -9.58
CA THR A 104 -4.35 -6.27 -8.52
C THR A 104 -4.68 -6.82 -7.14
N VAL A 105 -3.68 -6.94 -6.26
CA VAL A 105 -3.87 -7.07 -4.81
C VAL A 105 -3.75 -5.70 -4.17
N ILE A 106 -4.82 -5.19 -3.57
CA ILE A 106 -4.84 -3.82 -3.03
C ILE A 106 -4.31 -3.77 -1.61
N PHE A 107 -4.82 -4.63 -0.73
CA PHE A 107 -4.23 -4.90 0.58
C PHE A 107 -4.38 -6.38 0.88
N GLY A 108 -3.32 -7.05 1.35
CA GLY A 108 -3.44 -8.47 1.62
C GLY A 108 -2.14 -9.25 1.73
N ASN A 109 -2.16 -10.32 2.50
CA ASN A 109 -1.03 -11.25 2.64
C ASN A 109 -1.43 -12.66 2.24
N ASP A 110 -0.43 -13.45 1.86
CA ASP A 110 -0.58 -14.89 1.66
C ASP A 110 -1.60 -15.26 0.56
N ASN A 111 -1.86 -14.40 -0.42
CA ASN A 111 -2.79 -14.70 -1.51
C ASN A 111 -2.08 -15.36 -2.70
N ALA A 112 -2.73 -16.33 -3.33
CA ALA A 112 -2.35 -16.88 -4.62
C ALA A 112 -3.37 -16.42 -5.68
N VAL A 113 -2.91 -15.68 -6.68
CA VAL A 113 -3.74 -15.10 -7.75
C VAL A 113 -3.15 -15.48 -9.09
N SER A 114 -3.94 -16.04 -9.99
CA SER A 114 -3.49 -16.42 -11.33
C SER A 114 -4.46 -16.01 -12.42
N GLU A 115 -4.04 -16.14 -13.68
CA GLU A 115 -4.83 -15.81 -14.88
C GLU A 115 -5.08 -14.31 -15.02
N SER A 116 -6.32 -13.82 -15.12
CA SER A 116 -6.54 -12.43 -15.53
C SER A 116 -7.62 -11.63 -14.81
N TYR A 117 -7.42 -10.31 -14.76
CA TYR A 117 -8.40 -9.31 -14.31
C TYR A 117 -8.94 -9.52 -12.89
N GLN A 118 -8.08 -9.95 -11.97
CA GLN A 118 -8.47 -10.20 -10.58
C GLN A 118 -8.27 -8.96 -9.69
N PHE A 119 -9.26 -8.61 -8.87
CA PHE A 119 -9.13 -7.60 -7.80
C PHE A 119 -9.26 -8.27 -6.44
N VAL A 120 -8.17 -8.27 -5.66
CA VAL A 120 -8.10 -9.01 -4.40
C VAL A 120 -7.80 -8.09 -3.22
N TYR A 121 -8.56 -8.31 -2.14
CA TYR A 121 -8.46 -7.62 -0.86
C TYR A 121 -8.48 -8.66 0.27
N GLY A 122 -7.65 -8.51 1.29
CA GLY A 122 -7.62 -9.45 2.42
C GLY A 122 -6.59 -10.55 2.26
N ASN A 123 -6.73 -11.65 2.99
CA ASN A 123 -5.62 -12.60 3.19
C ASN A 123 -5.99 -14.05 2.87
N ASN A 124 -4.98 -14.81 2.47
CA ASN A 124 -5.08 -16.26 2.29
C ASN A 124 -6.19 -16.67 1.30
N HIS A 125 -6.32 -15.93 0.21
CA HIS A 125 -7.20 -16.28 -0.90
C HIS A 125 -6.45 -17.11 -1.96
N VAL A 126 -7.17 -18.00 -2.63
CA VAL A 126 -6.77 -18.64 -3.89
C VAL A 126 -7.75 -18.18 -4.95
N VAL A 127 -7.27 -17.42 -5.94
CA VAL A 127 -8.09 -16.83 -6.99
C VAL A 127 -7.51 -17.21 -8.33
N THR A 128 -8.28 -17.98 -9.11
CA THR A 128 -7.95 -18.37 -10.48
C THR A 128 -9.13 -18.01 -11.38
N GLY A 129 -9.01 -18.16 -12.69
CA GLY A 129 -10.07 -17.73 -13.61
C GLY A 129 -9.94 -16.28 -14.06
N ASP A 130 -11.08 -15.63 -14.31
CA ASP A 130 -11.11 -14.34 -15.00
C ASP A 130 -12.15 -13.38 -14.38
N HIS A 131 -11.77 -12.12 -14.17
CA HIS A 131 -12.68 -11.07 -13.66
C HIS A 131 -13.33 -11.36 -12.28
N HIS A 132 -12.58 -11.77 -11.25
CA HIS A 132 -13.13 -11.83 -9.88
C HIS A 132 -12.81 -10.58 -9.05
N VAL A 133 -13.72 -10.28 -8.12
CA VAL A 133 -13.48 -9.36 -7.01
C VAL A 133 -13.58 -10.16 -5.72
N VAL A 134 -12.47 -10.31 -5.00
CA VAL A 134 -12.40 -11.16 -3.80
C VAL A 134 -11.99 -10.31 -2.59
N SER A 135 -12.75 -10.38 -1.50
CA SER A 135 -12.49 -9.65 -0.27
C SER A 135 -12.70 -10.48 0.99
N GLY A 136 -11.79 -10.38 1.96
CA GLY A 136 -11.99 -10.93 3.30
C GLY A 136 -10.87 -11.87 3.72
N SER A 137 -11.18 -13.14 4.01
CA SER A 137 -10.11 -14.13 4.20
C SER A 137 -10.52 -15.55 3.86
N ASN A 138 -9.55 -16.36 3.42
CA ASN A 138 -9.72 -17.80 3.21
C ASN A 138 -10.79 -18.12 2.16
N HIS A 139 -10.69 -17.53 0.96
CA HIS A 139 -11.59 -17.86 -0.15
C HIS A 139 -10.89 -18.65 -1.23
N ALA A 140 -11.61 -19.58 -1.87
CA ALA A 140 -11.21 -20.19 -3.12
C ALA A 140 -12.20 -19.77 -4.23
N ALA A 141 -11.75 -18.91 -5.13
CA ALA A 141 -12.54 -18.43 -6.26
C ALA A 141 -11.94 -18.93 -7.57
N SER A 142 -12.79 -19.49 -8.43
CA SER A 142 -12.45 -19.93 -9.78
C SER A 142 -13.62 -19.70 -10.73
N GLY A 143 -13.39 -19.82 -12.04
CA GLY A 143 -14.41 -19.58 -13.06
C GLY A 143 -14.30 -18.16 -13.62
N SER A 144 -15.40 -17.43 -13.71
CA SER A 144 -15.30 -16.04 -14.13
C SER A 144 -16.41 -15.14 -13.55
N HIS A 145 -16.14 -13.84 -13.43
CA HIS A 145 -17.13 -12.81 -13.09
C HIS A 145 -17.83 -13.00 -11.73
N HIS A 146 -17.10 -13.50 -10.72
CA HIS A 146 -17.63 -13.65 -9.37
C HIS A 146 -17.19 -12.53 -8.42
N VAL A 147 -18.08 -12.16 -7.50
CA VAL A 147 -17.76 -11.33 -6.34
C VAL A 147 -17.84 -12.21 -5.10
N VAL A 148 -16.71 -12.45 -4.45
CA VAL A 148 -16.62 -13.34 -3.27
C VAL A 148 -16.19 -12.51 -2.07
N ILE A 149 -17.03 -12.46 -1.04
CA ILE A 149 -16.81 -11.66 0.16
C ILE A 149 -17.02 -12.48 1.44
N GLY A 150 -16.34 -12.10 2.52
CA GLY A 150 -16.55 -12.66 3.85
C GLY A 150 -15.41 -13.55 4.33
N LYS A 151 -15.73 -14.79 4.75
CA LYS A 151 -14.72 -15.73 5.26
C LYS A 151 -15.08 -17.19 4.95
N HIS A 152 -14.11 -17.98 4.48
CA HIS A 152 -14.25 -19.43 4.23
C HIS A 152 -15.36 -19.80 3.23
N ASN A 153 -15.31 -19.19 2.03
CA ASN A 153 -16.16 -19.56 0.89
C ASN A 153 -15.30 -20.16 -0.22
#